data_AF-A0A9P3ZHH7-F1
#
_entry.id   AF-A0A9P3ZHH7-F1
#
_cell.length_a   1.000
_cell.length_b   1.000
_cell.length_c   1.000
_cell.angle_alpha   90.00
_cell.angle_beta   90.00
_cell.angle_gamma   90.00
#
_symmetry.space_group_name_H-M   'P 1'
#
loop_
_entity.id
_entity.type
_entity.pdbx_description
1 polymer ?
#
loop_
_entity_poly.entity_id
_entity_poly.type
_entity_poly.pdbx_seq_one_letter_code
_entity_poly.pdbx_strand_id
1 'polypeptide(L)'
;MIKGALTGYLKSVQKHYIKSELRNPDIEQIIHEPFNFRDVAVSAQKQFLEYIVNKWAEKNRIESTGEETKADESFAAIASNLVTNWENEGLKSKFIEEIKNGNGAVCDEFAYPERTLLLNFNYTKTADLYLPANSDIPVNHIHGELDNEQNPVIFGYGDELDEDYKTISNLNDNSYLTNIKSIRYLETDNYRQLLQFIDTGPYQIYIMGHSCGNSDRTLLNTLFEHKNCVSIKPYYYEWTDEEGGHSDNYIEIIQNISRNFNSMQLMRDRIVNKRKRKRQG
;
A
#
# COMPACT_ATOMS: atom_id res chain seq x y z
N MET A 1 6.07 26.22 20.39
CA MET A 1 7.52 26.45 20.20
C MET A 1 8.14 25.34 19.33
N ILE A 2 7.99 24.06 19.65
CA ILE A 2 8.60 22.93 18.91
C ILE A 2 8.09 22.79 17.46
N LYS A 3 6.76 22.78 17.25
CA LYS A 3 6.16 22.67 15.89
C LYS A 3 6.68 23.76 14.93
N GLY A 4 6.79 25.00 15.40
CA GLY A 4 7.32 26.11 14.58
C GLY A 4 8.79 25.94 14.21
N ALA A 5 9.64 25.48 15.15
CA ALA A 5 11.04 25.19 14.87
C ALA A 5 11.20 24.03 13.87
N LEU A 6 10.40 22.97 14.02
CA LEU A 6 10.35 21.85 13.07
C LEU A 6 9.96 22.33 11.68
N THR A 7 8.86 23.08 11.56
CA THR A 7 8.41 23.64 10.28
C THR A 7 9.48 24.53 9.65
N GLY A 8 10.13 25.40 10.42
CA GLY A 8 11.22 26.25 9.91
C GLY A 8 12.41 25.45 9.37
N TYR A 9 12.86 24.44 10.11
CA TYR A 9 13.92 23.54 9.67
C TYR A 9 13.53 22.80 8.38
N LEU A 10 12.34 22.21 8.33
CA LEU A 10 11.88 21.43 7.20
C LEU A 10 11.66 22.29 5.95
N LYS A 11 11.25 23.55 6.08
CA LYS A 11 11.22 24.50 4.96
C LYS A 11 12.62 24.73 4.36
N SER A 12 13.63 24.83 5.22
CA SER A 12 15.02 24.89 4.76
C SER A 12 15.43 23.59 4.05
N VAL A 13 15.08 22.43 4.61
CA VAL A 13 15.40 21.12 4.01
C VAL A 13 14.75 20.99 2.63
N GLN A 14 13.45 21.30 2.53
CA GLN A 14 12.71 21.28 1.27
C GLN A 14 13.36 22.16 0.21
N LYS A 15 13.72 23.40 0.57
CA LYS A 15 14.32 24.35 -0.35
C LYS A 15 15.69 23.91 -0.87
N HIS A 16 16.53 23.31 -0.02
CA HIS A 16 17.94 23.06 -0.37
C HIS A 16 18.20 21.64 -0.87
N TYR A 17 17.45 20.64 -0.39
CA TYR A 17 17.74 19.23 -0.64
C TYR A 17 16.64 18.50 -1.43
N ILE A 18 15.37 18.90 -1.33
CA ILE A 18 14.28 18.21 -2.03
C ILE A 18 14.19 18.73 -3.47
N LYS A 19 14.97 18.10 -4.34
CA LYS A 19 15.12 18.47 -5.76
C LYS A 19 15.05 17.24 -6.67
N SER A 20 14.91 17.46 -7.97
CA SER A 20 14.74 16.42 -8.99
C SER A 20 15.87 15.38 -9.03
N GLU A 21 17.08 15.73 -8.58
CA GLU A 21 18.23 14.82 -8.54
C GLU A 21 18.07 13.69 -7.51
N LEU A 22 17.13 13.82 -6.56
CA LEU A 22 16.79 12.74 -5.63
C LEU A 22 15.91 11.65 -6.26
N ARG A 23 15.38 11.87 -7.47
CA ARG A 23 14.56 10.88 -8.15
C ARG A 23 15.39 9.64 -8.44
N ASN A 24 14.88 8.50 -8.01
CA ASN A 24 15.44 7.20 -8.31
C ASN A 24 14.55 6.52 -9.37
N PRO A 25 15.07 6.25 -10.58
CA PRO A 25 14.32 5.58 -11.64
C PRO A 25 13.75 4.23 -11.24
N ASP A 26 14.39 3.50 -10.33
CA ASP A 26 13.89 2.22 -9.84
C ASP A 26 12.59 2.40 -9.05
N ILE A 27 12.47 3.49 -8.27
CA ILE A 27 11.24 3.81 -7.54
C ILE A 27 10.12 4.18 -8.51
N GLU A 28 10.43 4.95 -9.56
CA GLU A 28 9.45 5.28 -10.61
C GLU A 28 8.92 4.01 -11.29
N GLN A 29 9.80 3.05 -11.61
CA GLN A 29 9.39 1.77 -12.17
C GLN A 29 8.52 0.96 -11.21
N ILE A 30 8.88 0.93 -9.92
CA ILE A 30 8.10 0.20 -8.91
C ILE A 30 6.70 0.79 -8.75
N ILE A 31 6.53 2.11 -8.78
CA ILE A 31 5.20 2.75 -8.66
C ILE A 31 4.22 2.25 -9.75
N HIS A 32 4.75 1.86 -10.90
CA HIS A 32 3.96 1.41 -12.06
C HIS A 32 4.04 -0.10 -12.30
N GLU A 33 4.63 -0.88 -11.37
CA GLU A 33 4.77 -2.32 -11.57
C GLU A 33 3.40 -3.03 -11.47
N PRO A 34 3.19 -4.10 -12.24
CA PRO A 34 1.97 -4.90 -12.15
C PRO A 34 1.93 -5.73 -10.86
N PHE A 35 0.72 -5.92 -10.33
CA PHE A 35 0.41 -6.87 -9.26
C PHE A 35 0.86 -8.28 -9.64
N ASN A 36 1.61 -8.91 -8.75
CA ASN A 36 1.91 -10.32 -8.87
C ASN A 36 0.94 -11.13 -8.00
N PHE A 37 0.15 -12.01 -8.59
CA PHE A 37 -0.77 -12.86 -7.83
C PHE A 37 -0.06 -13.72 -6.78
N ARG A 38 1.21 -14.09 -6.99
CA ARG A 38 2.00 -14.83 -5.99
C ARG A 38 2.31 -14.00 -4.74
N ASP A 39 2.19 -12.68 -4.82
CA ASP A 39 2.33 -11.78 -3.68
C ASP A 39 1.01 -11.66 -2.89
N VAL A 40 -0.14 -12.09 -3.44
CA VAL A 40 -1.46 -12.00 -2.81
C VAL A 40 -1.60 -13.01 -1.67
N ALA A 41 -1.98 -12.50 -0.50
CA ALA A 41 -2.23 -13.25 0.72
C ALA A 41 -3.20 -14.42 0.47
N VAL A 42 -2.92 -15.59 1.04
CA VAL A 42 -3.71 -16.80 0.82
C VAL A 42 -5.16 -16.58 1.23
N SER A 43 -5.39 -15.87 2.35
CA SER A 43 -6.74 -15.54 2.82
C SER A 43 -7.50 -14.59 1.87
N ALA A 44 -6.80 -13.81 1.05
CA ALA A 44 -7.38 -12.81 0.15
C ALA A 44 -7.50 -13.28 -1.31
N GLN A 45 -6.91 -14.41 -1.67
CA GLN A 45 -6.89 -14.90 -3.06
C GLN A 45 -8.29 -15.05 -3.64
N LYS A 46 -9.23 -15.62 -2.89
CA LYS A 46 -10.63 -15.79 -3.35
C LYS A 46 -11.26 -14.44 -3.71
N GLN A 47 -11.22 -13.47 -2.79
CA GLN A 47 -11.79 -12.13 -2.99
C GLN A 47 -11.12 -11.40 -4.16
N PHE A 48 -9.79 -11.50 -4.27
CA PHE A 48 -9.03 -10.86 -5.35
C PHE A 48 -9.40 -11.42 -6.72
N LEU A 49 -9.54 -12.75 -6.83
CA LEU A 49 -9.95 -13.38 -8.07
C LEU A 49 -11.41 -13.05 -8.43
N GLU A 50 -12.32 -13.07 -7.46
CA GLU A 50 -13.72 -12.65 -7.66
C GLU A 50 -13.80 -11.22 -8.21
N TYR A 51 -12.98 -10.30 -7.67
CA TYR A 51 -12.89 -8.93 -8.17
C TYR A 51 -12.42 -8.86 -9.63
N ILE A 52 -11.36 -9.58 -9.98
CA ILE A 52 -10.83 -9.64 -11.36
C ILE A 52 -11.89 -10.18 -12.33
N VAL A 53 -12.55 -11.27 -11.93
CA VAL A 53 -13.57 -11.95 -12.73
C VAL A 53 -14.77 -11.05 -12.99
N ASN A 54 -15.28 -10.36 -11.95
CA ASN A 54 -16.39 -9.42 -12.09
C ASN A 54 -16.02 -8.25 -13.01
N LYS A 55 -14.83 -7.68 -12.85
CA LYS A 55 -14.33 -6.61 -13.72
C LYS A 55 -14.23 -7.06 -15.18
N TRP A 56 -13.75 -8.27 -15.42
CA TRP A 56 -13.68 -8.82 -16.77
C TRP A 56 -15.08 -9.01 -17.38
N ALA A 57 -16.03 -9.54 -16.60
CA ALA A 57 -17.41 -9.74 -17.05
C ALA A 57 -18.09 -8.40 -17.42
N GLU A 58 -17.96 -7.36 -16.58
CA GLU A 58 -18.50 -6.02 -16.84
C GLU A 58 -17.93 -5.41 -18.13
N LYS A 59 -16.60 -5.51 -18.31
CA LYS A 59 -15.93 -4.99 -19.51
C LYS A 59 -16.41 -5.67 -20.79
N ASN A 60 -16.68 -6.96 -20.74
CA ASN A 60 -17.13 -7.76 -21.88
C ASN A 60 -18.67 -7.81 -22.04
N ARG A 61 -19.42 -7.12 -21.16
CA ARG A 61 -20.90 -7.12 -21.15
C ARG A 61 -21.49 -8.53 -21.10
N ILE A 62 -20.83 -9.43 -20.36
CA ILE A 62 -21.31 -10.79 -20.17
C ILE A 62 -22.35 -10.75 -19.05
N GLU A 63 -23.62 -10.84 -19.41
CA GLU A 63 -24.68 -11.10 -18.43
C GLU A 63 -24.54 -12.53 -17.91
N SER A 64 -24.77 -12.75 -16.61
CA SER A 64 -24.70 -14.05 -15.94
C SER A 64 -25.82 -15.02 -16.37
N THR A 65 -26.20 -15.00 -17.64
CA THR A 65 -27.15 -15.91 -18.27
C THR A 65 -26.34 -16.94 -19.04
N GLY A 66 -26.38 -18.18 -18.54
CA GLY A 66 -25.55 -19.29 -19.01
C GLY A 66 -25.82 -19.71 -20.46
N GLU A 67 -25.17 -19.05 -21.41
CA GLU A 67 -24.91 -19.64 -22.71
C GLU A 67 -23.47 -20.19 -22.74
N GLU A 68 -23.37 -21.51 -22.89
CA GLU A 68 -22.11 -22.21 -23.13
C GLU A 68 -21.50 -21.70 -24.44
N THR A 69 -20.51 -20.81 -24.34
CA THR A 69 -19.67 -20.46 -25.48
C THR A 69 -18.74 -21.63 -25.81
N LYS A 70 -18.78 -22.05 -27.08
CA LYS A 70 -18.00 -23.16 -27.66
C LYS A 70 -16.52 -23.11 -27.25
N ALA A 71 -15.95 -24.31 -27.10
CA ALA A 71 -14.56 -24.58 -26.79
C ALA A 71 -13.60 -23.85 -27.74
N ASP A 72 -13.17 -22.67 -27.31
CA ASP A 72 -11.98 -21.98 -27.76
C ASP A 72 -10.95 -22.07 -26.63
N GLU A 73 -9.67 -22.31 -26.95
CA GLU A 73 -8.59 -22.37 -25.97
C GLU A 73 -8.15 -20.97 -25.50
N SER A 74 -8.82 -19.91 -25.97
CA SER A 74 -8.53 -18.53 -25.60
C SER A 74 -8.86 -18.24 -24.13
N PHE A 75 -8.05 -17.36 -23.53
CA PHE A 75 -8.22 -16.93 -22.14
C PHE A 75 -9.62 -16.38 -21.84
N ALA A 76 -10.23 -15.69 -22.81
CA ALA A 76 -11.59 -15.18 -22.71
C ALA A 76 -12.62 -16.30 -22.47
N ALA A 77 -12.45 -17.47 -23.10
CA ALA A 77 -13.32 -18.62 -22.88
C ALA A 77 -13.10 -19.27 -21.50
N ILE A 78 -11.86 -19.29 -21.01
CA ILE A 78 -11.55 -19.79 -19.65
C ILE A 78 -12.14 -18.86 -18.59
N ALA A 79 -11.92 -17.55 -18.72
CA ALA A 79 -12.46 -16.53 -17.83
C ALA A 79 -14.00 -16.54 -17.84
N SER A 80 -14.63 -16.60 -19.02
CA SER A 80 -16.10 -16.70 -19.15
C SER A 80 -16.67 -17.97 -18.50
N ASN A 81 -16.01 -19.12 -18.68
CA ASN A 81 -16.41 -20.36 -18.03
C ASN A 81 -16.24 -20.33 -16.49
N LEU A 82 -15.28 -19.56 -15.98
CA LEU A 82 -15.11 -19.33 -14.54
C LEU A 82 -16.16 -18.40 -13.95
N VAL A 83 -16.53 -17.32 -14.67
CA VAL A 83 -17.64 -16.43 -14.28
C VAL A 83 -18.91 -17.26 -14.12
N THR A 84 -19.20 -18.14 -15.08
CA THR A 84 -20.43 -18.96 -15.09
C THR A 84 -20.39 -20.12 -14.11
N ASN A 85 -19.21 -20.66 -13.79
CA ASN A 85 -19.05 -21.83 -12.92
C ASN A 85 -18.08 -21.57 -11.75
N TRP A 86 -18.19 -20.42 -11.10
CA TRP A 86 -17.32 -20.08 -9.96
C TRP A 86 -17.46 -21.05 -8.77
N GLU A 87 -18.44 -21.96 -8.75
CA GLU A 87 -18.50 -23.02 -7.73
C GLU A 87 -17.70 -24.28 -8.13
N ASN A 88 -17.21 -24.37 -9.37
CA ASN A 88 -16.46 -25.50 -9.88
C ASN A 88 -14.97 -25.43 -9.47
N GLU A 89 -14.59 -26.26 -8.49
CA GLU A 89 -13.23 -26.42 -7.97
C GLU A 89 -12.17 -26.72 -9.05
N GLY A 90 -12.54 -27.44 -10.12
CA GLY A 90 -11.62 -27.80 -11.21
C GLY A 90 -11.22 -26.61 -12.07
N LEU A 91 -12.19 -25.74 -12.40
CA LEU A 91 -11.94 -24.52 -13.18
C LEU A 91 -11.14 -23.50 -12.37
N LYS A 92 -11.45 -23.34 -11.07
CA LYS A 92 -10.64 -22.50 -10.15
C LYS A 92 -9.18 -22.91 -10.13
N SER A 93 -8.93 -24.21 -10.01
CA SER A 93 -7.57 -24.75 -9.94
C SER A 93 -6.79 -24.46 -11.23
N LYS A 94 -7.42 -24.63 -12.39
CA LYS A 94 -6.81 -24.32 -13.70
C LYS A 94 -6.52 -22.82 -13.86
N PHE A 95 -7.41 -21.94 -13.43
CA PHE A 95 -7.19 -20.49 -13.47
C PHE A 95 -6.04 -20.03 -12.58
N ILE A 96 -6.01 -20.54 -11.35
CA ILE A 96 -4.94 -20.27 -10.39
C ILE A 96 -3.60 -20.75 -10.96
N GLU A 97 -3.58 -21.88 -11.66
CA GLU A 97 -2.40 -22.41 -12.33
C GLU A 97 -1.92 -21.51 -13.47
N GLU A 98 -2.82 -21.04 -14.35
CA GLU A 98 -2.49 -20.10 -15.44
C GLU A 98 -1.93 -18.77 -14.91
N ILE A 99 -2.54 -18.21 -13.87
CA ILE A 99 -2.05 -17.00 -13.19
C ILE A 99 -0.69 -17.26 -12.53
N LYS A 100 -0.55 -18.39 -11.81
CA LYS A 100 0.72 -18.76 -11.17
C LYS A 100 1.83 -18.98 -12.19
N ASN A 101 1.51 -19.49 -13.37
CA ASN A 101 2.48 -19.72 -14.45
C ASN A 101 2.87 -18.42 -15.17
N GLY A 102 2.24 -17.29 -14.85
CA GLY A 102 2.56 -16.00 -15.43
C GLY A 102 2.15 -15.91 -16.90
N ASN A 103 1.06 -16.58 -17.28
CA ASN A 103 0.51 -16.47 -18.62
C ASN A 103 0.07 -15.02 -18.85
N GLY A 104 0.81 -14.28 -19.69
CA GLY A 104 0.65 -12.84 -19.92
C GLY A 104 -0.76 -12.43 -20.37
N ALA A 105 -1.50 -13.34 -21.02
CA ALA A 105 -2.88 -13.08 -21.44
C ALA A 105 -3.87 -12.89 -20.27
N VAL A 106 -3.59 -13.46 -19.10
CA VAL A 106 -4.39 -13.29 -17.87
C VAL A 106 -3.93 -12.07 -17.07
N CYS A 107 -2.61 -11.85 -17.07
CA CYS A 107 -1.96 -10.90 -16.19
C CYS A 107 -1.99 -9.47 -16.75
N ASP A 108 -1.79 -9.25 -18.04
CA ASP A 108 -1.47 -7.88 -18.50
C ASP A 108 -2.66 -6.91 -18.41
N GLU A 109 -3.90 -7.39 -18.42
CA GLU A 109 -5.09 -6.52 -18.37
C GLU A 109 -5.66 -6.33 -16.95
N PHE A 110 -5.28 -7.19 -16.01
CA PHE A 110 -5.77 -7.20 -14.62
C PHE A 110 -4.68 -7.04 -13.56
N ALA A 111 -3.42 -7.14 -13.97
CA ALA A 111 -2.30 -6.94 -13.06
C ALA A 111 -1.98 -5.45 -12.88
N TYR A 112 -2.48 -4.54 -13.71
CA TYR A 112 -2.28 -3.10 -13.43
C TYR A 112 -3.39 -2.55 -12.54
N PRO A 113 -3.04 -1.72 -11.53
CA PRO A 113 -4.03 -1.00 -10.75
C PRO A 113 -4.86 -0.07 -11.63
N GLU A 114 -6.16 0.00 -11.38
CA GLU A 114 -7.01 1.07 -11.95
C GLU A 114 -6.69 2.43 -11.33
N ARG A 115 -6.28 2.42 -10.07
CA ARG A 115 -6.02 3.61 -9.27
C ARG A 115 -4.78 3.39 -8.41
N THR A 116 -3.92 4.38 -8.42
CA THR A 116 -2.74 4.45 -7.54
C THR A 116 -2.87 5.68 -6.66
N LEU A 117 -2.44 5.59 -5.41
CA LEU A 117 -2.37 6.69 -4.45
C LEU A 117 -0.98 6.72 -3.83
N LEU A 118 -0.31 7.87 -3.87
CA LEU A 118 0.89 8.10 -3.07
C LEU A 118 0.49 8.65 -1.71
N LEU A 119 0.58 7.81 -0.68
CA LEU A 119 0.38 8.25 0.71
C LEU A 119 1.71 8.79 1.28
N ASN A 120 1.82 10.10 1.40
CA ASN A 120 3.03 10.78 1.84
C ASN A 120 3.00 11.08 3.34
N PHE A 121 3.82 10.36 4.10
CA PHE A 121 4.06 10.61 5.52
C PHE A 121 5.13 11.69 5.78
N ASN A 122 5.86 12.14 4.76
CA ASN A 122 6.79 13.24 4.92
C ASN A 122 6.03 14.57 4.97
N TYR A 123 6.49 15.48 5.82
CA TYR A 123 6.05 16.87 5.80
C TYR A 123 6.55 17.62 4.54
N THR A 124 7.63 17.12 3.91
CA THR A 124 8.19 17.68 2.68
C THR A 124 7.59 17.04 1.44
N LYS A 125 7.71 17.74 0.30
CA LYS A 125 7.21 17.31 -1.02
C LYS A 125 8.09 16.27 -1.73
N THR A 126 8.62 15.31 -0.99
CA THR A 126 9.52 14.29 -1.54
C THR A 126 8.76 13.31 -2.44
N ALA A 127 7.54 12.93 -2.08
CA ALA A 127 6.71 12.04 -2.88
C ALA A 127 6.32 12.66 -4.24
N ASP A 128 6.05 13.96 -4.24
CA ASP A 128 5.68 14.75 -5.43
C ASP A 128 6.76 14.70 -6.52
N LEU A 129 8.02 14.50 -6.13
CA LEU A 129 9.12 14.37 -7.08
C LEU A 129 8.93 13.16 -8.01
N TYR A 130 8.24 12.11 -7.58
CA TYR A 130 8.08 10.89 -8.38
C TYR A 130 6.90 10.96 -9.35
N LEU A 131 6.16 12.07 -9.38
CA LEU A 131 5.06 12.26 -10.32
C LEU A 131 5.42 13.26 -11.42
N PRO A 132 5.08 12.97 -12.69
CA PRO A 132 5.11 13.97 -13.74
C PRO A 132 4.03 15.04 -13.48
N ALA A 133 4.20 16.24 -14.02
CA ALA A 133 3.29 17.37 -13.80
C ALA A 133 1.83 17.11 -14.18
N ASN A 134 1.59 16.17 -15.10
CA ASN A 134 0.26 15.77 -15.58
C ASN A 134 -0.15 14.39 -15.07
N SER A 135 0.38 13.95 -13.92
CA SER A 135 0.00 12.66 -13.34
C SER A 135 -1.41 12.71 -12.76
N ASP A 136 -2.22 11.70 -13.08
CA ASP A 136 -3.53 11.49 -12.45
C ASP A 136 -3.42 10.77 -11.08
N ILE A 137 -2.21 10.46 -10.62
CA ILE A 137 -1.98 9.80 -9.32
C ILE A 137 -2.11 10.86 -8.21
N PRO A 138 -3.13 10.79 -7.34
CA PRO A 138 -3.21 11.69 -6.19
C PRO A 138 -2.06 11.46 -5.21
N VAL A 139 -1.58 12.54 -4.60
CA VAL A 139 -0.68 12.52 -3.44
C VAL A 139 -1.46 12.95 -2.21
N ASN A 140 -1.58 12.06 -1.23
CA ASN A 140 -2.21 12.36 0.05
C ASN A 140 -1.13 12.69 1.08
N HIS A 141 -1.00 13.97 1.42
CA HIS A 141 -0.09 14.46 2.46
C HIS A 141 -0.72 14.28 3.83
N ILE A 142 -0.69 13.06 4.35
CA ILE A 142 -1.45 12.70 5.55
C ILE A 142 -1.05 13.51 6.79
N HIS A 143 0.21 13.95 6.85
CA HIS A 143 0.73 14.81 7.91
C HIS A 143 0.66 16.32 7.61
N GLY A 144 -0.05 16.72 6.56
CA GLY A 144 -0.08 18.09 6.10
C GLY A 144 1.16 18.53 5.35
N GLU A 145 1.18 19.80 4.95
CA GLU A 145 2.21 20.42 4.14
C GLU A 145 2.80 21.65 4.85
N LEU A 146 4.06 21.98 4.56
CA LEU A 146 4.78 23.09 5.21
C LEU A 146 4.24 24.48 4.86
N ASP A 147 3.62 24.63 3.70
CA ASP A 147 3.20 25.91 3.11
C ASP A 147 1.71 25.92 2.73
N ASN A 148 0.88 25.09 3.38
CA ASN A 148 -0.55 24.99 3.13
C ASN A 148 -1.35 25.27 4.41
N GLU A 149 -2.14 26.33 4.43
CA GLU A 149 -2.97 26.68 5.59
C GLU A 149 -4.22 25.79 5.71
N GLN A 150 -4.73 25.27 4.58
CA GLN A 150 -5.87 24.34 4.55
C GLN A 150 -5.45 22.90 4.88
N ASN A 151 -4.17 22.57 4.74
CA ASN A 151 -3.60 21.28 5.11
C ASN A 151 -2.33 21.46 5.97
N PRO A 152 -2.48 22.00 7.20
CA PRO A 152 -1.34 22.37 8.02
C PRO A 152 -0.62 21.13 8.58
N VAL A 153 0.66 21.30 8.89
CA VAL A 153 1.49 20.25 9.53
C VAL A 153 0.83 19.63 10.77
N ILE A 154 0.64 18.31 10.76
CA ILE A 154 0.16 17.50 11.88
C ILE A 154 1.36 16.88 12.59
N PHE A 155 1.76 17.48 13.71
CA PHE A 155 2.84 16.99 14.56
C PHE A 155 2.25 16.24 15.76
N GLY A 156 2.78 15.05 16.07
CA GLY A 156 2.27 14.30 17.21
C GLY A 156 2.65 12.84 17.27
N TYR A 157 1.94 12.12 18.14
CA TYR A 157 2.02 10.68 18.35
C TYR A 157 0.71 10.02 17.90
N GLY A 158 0.78 8.83 17.34
CA GLY A 158 -0.34 8.15 16.68
C GLY A 158 -0.44 6.66 17.00
N ASP A 159 -0.05 6.27 18.22
CA ASP A 159 -0.29 4.92 18.75
C ASP A 159 -1.42 4.96 19.79
N GLU A 160 -2.65 4.72 19.33
CA GLU A 160 -3.80 4.60 20.23
C GLU A 160 -3.97 3.19 20.79
N LEU A 161 -3.21 2.22 20.24
CA LEU A 161 -3.24 0.83 20.68
C LEU A 161 -2.38 0.61 21.93
N ASP A 162 -1.54 1.59 22.28
CA ASP A 162 -0.68 1.58 23.45
C ASP A 162 -1.47 1.75 24.77
N GLU A 163 -0.99 1.11 25.84
CA GLU A 163 -1.59 1.23 27.17
C GLU A 163 -1.40 2.62 27.78
N ASP A 164 -0.31 3.31 27.43
CA ASP A 164 -0.04 4.68 27.86
C ASP A 164 -1.10 5.64 27.30
N TYR A 165 -1.60 5.40 26.08
CA TYR A 165 -2.70 6.21 25.53
C TYR A 165 -3.97 6.10 26.37
N LYS A 166 -4.31 4.88 26.84
CA LYS A 166 -5.46 4.68 27.74
C LYS A 166 -5.26 5.42 29.05
N THR A 167 -4.05 5.36 29.60
CA THR A 167 -3.70 6.08 30.83
C THR A 167 -3.88 7.59 30.66
N ILE A 168 -3.36 8.16 29.56
CA ILE A 168 -3.48 9.58 29.25
C ILE A 168 -4.94 9.99 29.05
N SER A 169 -5.71 9.20 28.29
CA SER A 169 -7.14 9.47 28.03
C SER A 169 -7.95 9.50 29.33
N ASN A 170 -7.65 8.60 30.27
CA ASN A 170 -8.33 8.53 31.57
C ASN A 170 -8.03 9.70 32.52
N LEU A 171 -7.01 10.53 32.24
CA LEU A 171 -6.72 11.73 33.03
C LEU A 171 -7.79 12.82 32.85
N ASN A 172 -8.66 12.71 31.83
CA ASN A 172 -9.73 13.65 31.52
C ASN A 172 -9.25 15.12 31.37
N ASP A 173 -8.00 15.31 30.97
CA ASP A 173 -7.45 16.62 30.58
C ASP A 173 -7.09 16.61 29.10
N ASN A 174 -7.85 17.39 28.32
CA ASN A 174 -7.70 17.51 26.88
C ASN A 174 -6.32 18.05 26.46
N SER A 175 -5.58 18.71 27.36
CA SER A 175 -4.24 19.24 27.08
C SER A 175 -3.27 18.13 26.65
N TYR A 176 -3.40 16.92 27.22
CA TYR A 176 -2.57 15.76 26.86
C TYR A 176 -2.92 15.17 25.50
N LEU A 177 -4.15 15.37 25.01
CA LEU A 177 -4.61 14.88 23.71
C LEU A 177 -4.27 15.84 22.55
N THR A 178 -3.73 17.02 22.87
CA THR A 178 -3.42 18.10 21.90
C THR A 178 -2.56 17.64 20.72
N ASN A 179 -1.64 16.70 20.91
CA ASN A 179 -0.73 16.24 19.86
C ASN A 179 -0.98 14.77 19.49
N ILE A 180 -2.22 14.30 19.62
CA ILE A 180 -2.63 12.99 19.15
C ILE A 180 -3.02 13.11 17.66
N LYS A 181 -2.29 12.41 16.79
CA LYS A 181 -2.43 12.55 15.33
C LYS A 181 -3.81 12.16 14.83
N SER A 182 -4.41 11.10 15.37
CA SER A 182 -5.75 10.63 14.98
C SER A 182 -6.84 11.68 15.18
N ILE A 183 -6.75 12.48 16.24
CA ILE A 183 -7.65 13.62 16.47
C ILE A 183 -7.37 14.72 15.43
N ARG A 184 -6.09 15.03 15.21
CA ARG A 184 -5.67 16.06 14.24
C ARG A 184 -5.99 15.70 12.80
N TYR A 185 -6.08 14.42 12.45
CA TYR A 185 -6.54 13.97 11.13
C TYR A 185 -7.98 14.35 10.82
N LEU A 186 -8.77 14.78 11.81
CA LEU A 186 -10.12 15.32 11.60
C LEU A 186 -10.11 16.81 11.19
N GLU A 187 -8.96 17.48 11.23
CA GLU A 187 -8.83 18.89 10.83
C GLU A 187 -8.85 19.05 9.30
N THR A 188 -8.57 17.98 8.56
CA THR A 188 -8.59 17.93 7.09
C THR A 188 -9.32 16.69 6.61
N ASP A 189 -9.62 16.59 5.32
CA ASP A 189 -10.29 15.44 4.73
C ASP A 189 -9.33 14.34 4.25
N ASN A 190 -8.01 14.54 4.36
CA ASN A 190 -6.98 13.59 3.90
C ASN A 190 -7.19 12.17 4.43
N TYR A 191 -7.45 12.01 5.72
CA TYR A 191 -7.68 10.68 6.30
C TYR A 191 -9.00 10.07 5.79
N ARG A 192 -10.04 10.89 5.62
CA ARG A 192 -11.32 10.42 5.06
C ARG A 192 -11.18 10.00 3.60
N GLN A 193 -10.45 10.76 2.78
CA GLN A 193 -10.15 10.41 1.40
C GLN A 193 -9.33 9.12 1.30
N LEU A 194 -8.38 8.91 2.22
CA LEU A 194 -7.63 7.67 2.33
C LEU A 194 -8.56 6.48 2.62
N LEU A 195 -9.47 6.60 3.59
CA LEU A 195 -10.47 5.57 3.90
C LEU A 195 -11.35 5.26 2.68
N GLN A 196 -11.86 6.29 2.00
CA GLN A 196 -12.64 6.12 0.77
C GLN A 196 -11.84 5.40 -0.32
N PHE A 197 -10.55 5.69 -0.45
CA PHE A 197 -9.68 5.06 -1.43
C PHE A 197 -9.49 3.56 -1.15
N ILE A 198 -9.17 3.18 0.08
CA ILE A 198 -8.93 1.77 0.43
C ILE A 198 -10.22 0.93 0.47
N ASP A 199 -11.38 1.58 0.58
CA ASP A 199 -12.69 0.93 0.52
C ASP A 199 -13.14 0.59 -0.90
N THR A 200 -12.53 1.18 -1.96
CA THR A 200 -13.03 0.98 -3.34
C THR A 200 -12.82 -0.43 -3.89
N GLY A 201 -11.85 -1.17 -3.38
CA GLY A 201 -11.58 -2.53 -3.86
C GLY A 201 -10.28 -3.11 -3.28
N PRO A 202 -9.95 -4.35 -3.64
CA PRO A 202 -8.70 -5.01 -3.24
C PRO A 202 -7.46 -4.17 -3.61
N TYR A 203 -6.50 -4.04 -2.70
CA TYR A 203 -5.29 -3.24 -2.93
C TYR A 203 -4.03 -3.88 -2.33
N GLN A 204 -2.88 -3.50 -2.87
CA GLN A 204 -1.54 -3.85 -2.40
C GLN A 204 -0.82 -2.59 -1.90
N ILE A 205 -0.05 -2.71 -0.82
CA ILE A 205 0.72 -1.60 -0.26
C ILE A 205 2.20 -1.80 -0.63
N TYR A 206 2.82 -0.77 -1.19
CA TYR A 206 4.28 -0.66 -1.26
C TYR A 206 4.79 0.27 -0.18
N ILE A 207 5.75 -0.20 0.61
CA ILE A 207 6.38 0.59 1.67
C ILE A 207 7.78 0.96 1.20
N MET A 208 8.04 2.25 1.08
CA MET A 208 9.34 2.80 0.63
C MET A 208 9.77 3.91 1.58
N GLY A 209 10.99 3.81 2.12
CA GLY A 209 11.57 4.87 2.95
C GLY A 209 10.78 5.21 4.23
N HIS A 210 9.83 4.38 4.63
CA HIS A 210 9.02 4.58 5.83
C HIS A 210 9.46 3.63 6.94
N SER A 211 9.76 4.18 8.11
CA SER A 211 10.23 3.39 9.26
C SER A 211 9.18 2.41 9.79
N CYS A 212 7.89 2.66 9.54
CA CYS A 212 6.75 1.92 10.09
C CYS A 212 6.75 1.90 11.63
N GLY A 213 7.32 2.93 12.25
CA GLY A 213 7.41 3.08 13.69
C GLY A 213 6.07 3.44 14.35
N ASN A 214 6.08 3.48 15.68
CA ASN A 214 4.87 3.61 16.49
C ASN A 214 4.15 4.96 16.32
N SER A 215 4.82 6.00 15.81
CA SER A 215 4.22 7.32 15.61
C SER A 215 2.99 7.32 14.71
N ASP A 216 2.83 6.29 13.88
CA ASP A 216 1.80 6.17 12.86
C ASP A 216 1.01 4.87 13.00
N ARG A 217 1.15 4.19 14.13
CA ARG A 217 0.71 2.81 14.31
C ARG A 217 -0.79 2.62 14.09
N THR A 218 -1.65 3.49 14.62
CA THR A 218 -3.10 3.38 14.41
C THR A 218 -3.46 3.45 12.93
N LEU A 219 -2.85 4.37 12.19
CA LEU A 219 -3.10 4.53 10.77
C LEU A 219 -2.57 3.34 9.97
N LEU A 220 -1.33 2.93 10.23
CA LEU A 220 -0.73 1.77 9.57
C LEU A 220 -1.52 0.50 9.86
N ASN A 221 -1.98 0.27 11.09
CA ASN A 221 -2.82 -0.86 11.45
C ASN A 221 -4.13 -0.84 10.65
N THR A 222 -4.77 0.33 10.51
CA THR A 222 -5.98 0.50 9.69
C THR A 222 -5.73 0.03 8.25
N LEU A 223 -4.61 0.42 7.65
CA LEU A 223 -4.25 0.04 6.28
C LEU A 223 -3.85 -1.45 6.17
N PHE A 224 -3.08 -1.94 7.13
CA PHE A 224 -2.46 -3.26 7.10
C PHE A 224 -3.43 -4.39 7.42
N GLU A 225 -4.44 -4.13 8.26
CA GLU A 225 -5.48 -5.10 8.66
C GLU A 225 -6.83 -4.86 7.95
N HIS A 226 -6.92 -3.87 7.05
CA HIS A 226 -8.13 -3.64 6.25
C HIS A 226 -8.54 -4.90 5.48
N LYS A 227 -9.85 -5.15 5.34
CA LYS A 227 -10.38 -6.32 4.62
C LYS A 227 -9.92 -6.38 3.15
N ASN A 228 -9.72 -5.23 2.51
CA ASN A 228 -9.31 -5.15 1.12
C ASN A 228 -7.77 -5.16 0.92
N CYS A 229 -6.97 -5.11 1.99
CA CYS A 229 -5.52 -5.20 1.85
C CYS A 229 -5.13 -6.64 1.53
N VAL A 230 -4.70 -6.88 0.29
CA VAL A 230 -4.38 -8.23 -0.18
C VAL A 230 -2.91 -8.57 -0.06
N SER A 231 -2.02 -7.58 0.05
CA SER A 231 -0.58 -7.79 0.28
C SER A 231 0.17 -6.51 0.64
N ILE A 232 1.33 -6.66 1.28
CA ILE A 232 2.21 -5.58 1.71
C ILE A 232 3.64 -5.93 1.30
N LYS A 233 4.24 -5.07 0.47
CA LYS A 233 5.59 -5.27 -0.07
C LYS A 233 6.55 -4.20 0.48
N PRO A 234 7.35 -4.54 1.50
CA PRO A 234 8.37 -3.65 2.01
C PRO A 234 9.60 -3.63 1.11
N TYR A 235 9.97 -2.44 0.63
CA TYR A 235 11.24 -2.18 -0.04
C TYR A 235 12.26 -1.72 1.00
N TYR A 236 13.40 -2.41 1.02
CA TYR A 236 14.45 -2.23 2.01
C TYR A 236 15.73 -1.71 1.35
N TYR A 237 16.56 -1.04 2.13
CA TYR A 237 17.83 -0.48 1.68
C TYR A 237 18.93 -1.53 1.88
N GLU A 238 19.73 -1.74 0.84
CA GLU A 238 20.93 -2.57 0.84
C GLU A 238 22.16 -1.66 0.76
N TRP A 239 23.20 -1.96 1.54
CA TRP A 239 24.47 -1.25 1.47
C TRP A 239 25.64 -2.22 1.60
N THR A 240 26.80 -1.76 1.15
CA THR A 240 28.08 -2.43 1.35
C THR A 240 28.90 -1.59 2.31
N ASP A 241 29.40 -2.19 3.38
CA ASP A 241 30.30 -1.52 4.32
C ASP A 241 31.72 -1.32 3.74
N GLU A 242 32.58 -0.63 4.49
CA GLU A 242 33.95 -0.34 4.08
C GLU A 242 34.83 -1.60 3.95
N GLU A 243 34.44 -2.70 4.58
CA GLU A 243 35.13 -4.00 4.53
C GLU A 243 34.59 -4.92 3.42
N GLY A 244 33.61 -4.45 2.63
CA GLY A 244 32.98 -5.21 1.55
C GLY A 244 31.83 -6.12 2.00
N GLY A 245 31.38 -6.02 3.24
CA GLY A 245 30.23 -6.74 3.78
C GLY A 245 28.91 -6.16 3.28
N HIS A 246 28.03 -7.02 2.76
CA HIS A 246 26.69 -6.63 2.34
C HIS A 246 25.70 -6.73 3.50
N SER A 247 25.02 -5.61 3.79
CA SER A 247 24.01 -5.50 4.85
C SER A 247 22.72 -4.88 4.32
N ASP A 248 21.63 -5.09 5.04
CA ASP A 248 20.33 -4.52 4.71
C ASP A 248 19.47 -4.24 5.94
N ASN A 249 18.47 -3.37 5.81
CA ASN A 249 17.56 -3.01 6.89
C ASN A 249 16.22 -3.76 6.84
N TYR A 250 16.13 -4.87 6.10
CA TYR A 250 14.87 -5.61 5.95
C TYR A 250 14.31 -6.06 7.31
N ILE A 251 15.15 -6.65 8.17
CA ILE A 251 14.71 -7.17 9.46
C ILE A 251 14.18 -6.05 10.36
N GLU A 252 14.79 -4.87 10.34
CA GLU A 252 14.32 -3.71 11.10
C GLU A 252 12.93 -3.25 10.61
N ILE A 253 12.74 -3.17 9.29
CA ILE A 253 11.44 -2.80 8.70
C ILE A 253 10.36 -3.81 9.09
N ILE A 254 10.62 -5.12 8.99
CA ILE A 254 9.68 -6.15 9.43
C ILE A 254 9.43 -6.09 10.94
N GLN A 255 10.51 -5.84 11.71
CA GLN A 255 10.54 -5.35 13.09
C GLN A 255 9.37 -4.41 13.39
N ASN A 256 9.41 -3.28 12.73
CA ASN A 256 8.49 -2.17 12.93
C ASN A 256 7.09 -2.47 12.38
N ILE A 257 6.98 -3.06 11.18
CA ILE A 257 5.69 -3.48 10.60
C ILE A 257 4.94 -4.41 11.56
N SER A 258 5.63 -5.36 12.20
CA SER A 258 4.98 -6.32 13.10
C SER A 258 4.23 -5.65 14.27
N ARG A 259 4.73 -4.51 14.76
CA ARG A 259 4.06 -3.75 15.84
C ARG A 259 2.72 -3.16 15.39
N ASN A 260 2.54 -2.96 14.08
CA ASN A 260 1.31 -2.40 13.49
C ASN A 260 0.24 -3.46 13.21
N PHE A 261 0.45 -4.73 13.59
CA PHE A 261 -0.54 -5.79 13.48
C PHE A 261 -1.05 -6.24 14.84
N ASN A 262 -2.36 -6.47 14.94
CA ASN A 262 -2.96 -7.20 16.05
C ASN A 262 -2.89 -8.71 15.81
N SER A 263 -2.94 -9.15 14.55
CA SER A 263 -2.85 -10.56 14.17
C SER A 263 -1.53 -10.90 13.48
N MET A 264 -0.65 -11.63 14.18
CA MET A 264 0.61 -12.13 13.61
C MET A 264 0.42 -13.15 12.49
N GLN A 265 -0.72 -13.86 12.49
CA GLN A 265 -1.08 -14.74 11.39
C GLN A 265 -1.40 -13.93 10.14
N LEU A 266 -2.20 -12.86 10.28
CA LEU A 266 -2.54 -11.97 9.19
C LEU A 266 -1.31 -11.25 8.63
N MET A 267 -0.39 -10.83 9.52
CA MET A 267 0.90 -10.27 9.14
C MET A 267 1.69 -11.23 8.24
N ARG A 268 1.85 -12.49 8.66
CA ARG A 268 2.61 -13.50 7.89
C ARG A 268 1.94 -13.86 6.56
N ASP A 269 0.62 -13.72 6.47
CA ASP A 269 -0.12 -13.97 5.24
C ASP A 269 -0.02 -12.80 4.25
N ARG A 270 0.00 -11.55 4.73
CA ARG A 270 0.00 -10.34 3.88
C ARG A 270 1.38 -9.83 3.51
N ILE A 271 2.39 -10.00 4.34
CA ILE A 271 3.74 -9.50 4.04
C ILE A 271 4.37 -10.38 2.95
N VAL A 272 4.75 -9.74 1.85
CA VAL A 272 5.45 -10.40 0.75
C VAL A 272 6.86 -10.78 1.21
N ASN A 273 7.23 -12.04 0.97
CA ASN A 273 8.54 -12.57 1.34
C ASN A 273 9.69 -11.80 0.67
N LYS A 274 10.81 -11.65 1.40
CA LYS A 274 12.08 -11.14 0.86
C LYS A 274 12.47 -11.92 -0.39
N ARG A 275 12.47 -11.24 -1.55
CA ARG A 275 12.94 -11.84 -2.80
C ARG A 275 14.47 -11.93 -2.75
N LYS A 276 15.02 -13.14 -2.69
CA LYS A 276 16.45 -13.34 -2.89
C LYS A 276 16.77 -13.04 -4.35
N ARG A 277 17.68 -12.09 -4.63
CA ARG A 277 18.24 -11.94 -5.99
C ARG A 277 18.81 -13.30 -6.41
N LYS A 278 18.37 -13.84 -7.55
CA LYS A 278 19.06 -14.97 -8.18
C LYS A 278 20.47 -14.47 -8.51
N ARG A 279 21.50 -15.14 -7.98
CA ARG A 279 22.87 -14.99 -8.50
C ARG A 279 22.80 -15.31 -9.99
N GLN A 280 23.03 -14.31 -10.84
CA GLN A 280 23.42 -14.60 -12.22
C GLN A 280 24.77 -15.31 -12.12
N GLY A 281 24.76 -16.61 -12.45
CA GLY A 281 25.97 -17.41 -12.61
C GLY A 281 26.52 -17.25 -14.01
#